data_AF-A0A428QSB0-F1
#
_entry.id   AF-A0A428QSB0-F1
#
_cell.length_a   1.000
_cell.length_b   1.000
_cell.length_c   1.000
_cell.angle_alpha   90.00
_cell.angle_beta   90.00
_cell.angle_gamma   90.00
#
_symmetry.space_group_name_H-M   'P 1'
#
loop_
_entity.id
_entity.type
_entity.pdbx_description
1 polymer ?
#
loop_
_entity_poly.entity_id
_entity_poly.type
_entity_poly.pdbx_seq_one_letter_code
_entity_poly.pdbx_strand_id
1 'polypeptide(L)'
;MATLDSLKQALRKKATATSSTTQPLSDTQYFYGLNVMTQGSTVYEDFIVPQLTLLLAPLVNSESLLSVLEIGPGPKSVLGYLPDHLRNKVGRYSVFEPNELFAPLLEDWFTRSLPRLEKPPDISLIDFHLSNEIRDMGKFDLILFCHSMYGTTPKRDYIKHCAPTTL
;
A
#
# COMPACT_ATOMS: atom_id res chain seq x y z
N MET A 1 16.75 30.31 40.10
CA MET A 1 15.99 29.11 40.47
C MET A 1 15.21 28.69 39.23
N ALA A 2 15.44 27.48 38.71
CA ALA A 2 14.76 27.03 37.49
C ALA A 2 13.27 26.77 37.78
N THR A 3 12.38 27.39 37.00
CA THR A 3 10.93 27.21 37.11
C THR A 3 10.44 26.18 36.09
N LEU A 4 9.27 25.58 36.34
CA LEU A 4 8.63 24.66 35.40
C LEU A 4 8.45 25.28 34.00
N ASP A 5 8.14 26.58 33.93
CA ASP A 5 8.00 27.28 32.65
C ASP A 5 9.32 27.46 31.93
N SER A 6 10.41 27.73 32.65
CA SER A 6 11.75 27.79 32.06
C SER A 6 12.18 26.44 31.47
N LEU A 7 11.80 25.33 32.12
CA LEU A 7 12.03 23.98 31.62
C LEU A 7 11.18 23.67 30.38
N LYS A 8 9.88 24.01 30.39
CA LYS A 8 8.99 23.83 29.22
C LYS A 8 9.48 24.62 28.00
N GLN A 9 9.91 25.86 28.19
CA GLN A 9 10.46 26.67 27.09
C GLN A 9 11.78 26.11 26.56
N ALA A 10 12.68 25.66 27.45
CA ALA A 10 13.94 25.04 27.05
C ALA A 10 13.70 23.75 26.25
N LEU A 11 12.77 22.91 26.68
CA LEU A 11 12.40 21.68 25.97
C LEU A 11 11.77 21.97 24.60
N ARG A 12 10.87 22.94 24.49
CA ARG A 12 10.30 23.37 23.19
C ARG A 12 11.37 23.89 22.24
N LYS A 13 12.25 24.78 22.71
CA LYS A 13 13.38 25.30 21.93
C LYS A 13 14.29 24.18 21.44
N LYS A 14 14.61 23.23 22.32
CA LYS A 14 15.44 22.08 21.95
C LYS A 14 14.74 21.19 20.93
N ALA A 15 13.45 20.89 21.09
CA ALA A 15 12.66 20.14 20.11
C ALA A 15 12.59 20.82 18.74
N THR A 16 12.42 22.15 18.69
CA THR A 16 12.45 22.92 17.43
C THR A 16 13.85 23.02 16.81
N ALA A 17 14.90 23.10 17.64
CA ALA A 17 16.29 23.13 17.15
C ALA A 17 16.78 21.75 16.69
N THR A 18 16.16 20.68 17.19
CA THR A 18 16.39 19.27 16.77
C THR A 18 15.36 18.81 15.75
N SER A 19 14.49 19.70 15.27
CA SER A 19 13.58 19.36 14.17
C SER A 19 14.44 19.02 12.97
N SER A 20 14.52 17.73 12.67
CA SER A 20 15.23 17.23 11.49
C SER A 20 14.67 17.94 10.27
N THR A 21 15.54 18.29 9.33
CA THR A 21 15.12 18.58 7.97
C THR A 21 14.14 17.50 7.54
N THR A 22 12.94 17.91 7.09
CA THR A 22 11.88 17.01 6.61
C THR A 22 12.25 16.42 5.24
N GLN A 23 13.50 16.00 5.08
CA GLN A 23 13.93 15.31 3.88
C GLN A 23 13.19 13.98 3.82
N PRO A 24 12.60 13.64 2.65
CA PRO A 24 12.10 12.30 2.41
C PRO A 24 13.19 11.27 2.70
N LEU A 25 12.80 10.14 3.28
CA LEU A 25 13.71 9.01 3.44
C LEU A 25 14.14 8.51 2.06
N SER A 26 15.39 8.07 1.93
CA SER A 26 15.78 7.28 0.76
C SER A 26 15.07 5.93 0.77
N ASP A 27 14.99 5.27 -0.39
CA ASP A 27 14.37 3.95 -0.53
C ASP A 27 14.91 2.93 0.49
N THR A 28 16.23 2.92 0.67
CA THR A 28 16.92 2.06 1.63
C THR A 28 16.55 2.40 3.08
N GLN A 29 16.47 3.69 3.43
CA GLN A 29 16.09 4.11 4.77
C GLN A 29 14.63 3.75 5.08
N TYR A 30 13.74 3.95 4.10
CA TYR A 30 12.33 3.55 4.20
C TYR A 30 12.21 2.03 4.35
N PHE A 31 12.91 1.26 3.52
CA PHE A 31 12.95 -0.20 3.58
C PHE A 31 13.31 -0.71 4.98
N TYR A 32 14.42 -0.24 5.54
CA TYR A 32 14.86 -0.67 6.87
C TYR A 32 13.90 -0.21 7.97
N GLY A 33 13.40 1.02 7.89
CA GLY A 33 12.43 1.55 8.84
C GLY A 33 11.13 0.74 8.84
N LEU A 34 10.61 0.40 7.66
CA LEU A 34 9.44 -0.46 7.52
C LEU A 34 9.69 -1.83 8.14
N ASN A 35 10.82 -2.47 7.81
CA ASN A 35 11.15 -3.79 8.34
C ASN A 35 11.17 -3.81 9.87
N VAL A 36 11.78 -2.81 10.51
CA VAL A 36 11.80 -2.66 11.98
C VAL A 36 10.39 -2.50 12.55
N MET A 37 9.52 -1.72 11.91
CA MET A 37 8.14 -1.52 12.38
C MET A 37 7.27 -2.77 12.20
N THR A 38 7.53 -3.57 11.16
CA THR A 38 6.76 -4.79 10.88
C THR A 38 7.28 -6.03 11.60
N GLN A 39 8.50 -5.99 12.13
CA GLN A 39 9.12 -7.14 12.77
C GLN A 39 8.33 -7.58 14.00
N GLY A 40 7.83 -8.83 13.97
CA GLY A 40 7.04 -9.40 15.05
C GLY A 40 5.59 -8.89 15.13
N SER A 41 5.15 -8.07 14.17
CA SER A 41 3.75 -7.70 14.04
C SER A 41 2.95 -8.89 13.50
N THR A 42 1.81 -9.18 14.14
CA THR A 42 0.82 -10.17 13.67
C THR A 42 -0.45 -9.52 13.17
N VAL A 43 -0.46 -8.18 13.01
CA VAL A 43 -1.66 -7.41 12.65
C VAL A 43 -2.23 -7.84 11.30
N TYR A 44 -1.36 -8.25 10.36
CA TYR A 44 -1.81 -8.74 9.07
C TYR A 44 -2.58 -10.04 9.22
N GLU A 45 -2.01 -11.02 9.92
CA GLU A 45 -2.57 -12.35 10.13
C GLU A 45 -3.81 -12.33 11.04
N ASP A 46 -3.75 -11.58 12.14
CA ASP A 46 -4.77 -11.61 13.19
C ASP A 46 -5.96 -10.69 12.89
N PHE A 47 -5.76 -9.66 12.05
CA PHE A 47 -6.78 -8.64 11.82
C PHE A 47 -7.02 -8.34 10.34
N ILE A 48 -6.01 -7.92 9.58
CA ILE A 48 -6.23 -7.42 8.21
C ILE A 48 -6.72 -8.54 7.28
N VAL A 49 -6.08 -9.70 7.29
CA VAL A 49 -6.40 -10.84 6.43
C VAL A 49 -7.80 -11.39 6.70
N PRO A 50 -8.22 -11.65 7.95
CA PRO A 50 -9.60 -12.05 8.24
C PRO A 50 -10.64 -11.05 7.74
N GLN A 51 -10.44 -9.75 7.97
CA GLN A 51 -11.37 -8.71 7.55
C GLN A 51 -11.44 -8.61 6.03
N LEU A 52 -10.30 -8.65 5.35
CA LEU A 52 -10.23 -8.59 3.89
C LEU A 52 -10.86 -9.83 3.26
N THR A 53 -10.65 -11.01 3.84
CA THR A 53 -11.27 -12.26 3.39
C THR A 53 -12.79 -12.14 3.39
N LEU A 54 -13.38 -11.60 4.47
CA LEU A 54 -14.82 -11.41 4.56
C LEU A 54 -15.34 -10.39 3.53
N LEU A 55 -14.63 -9.28 3.33
CA LEU A 55 -15.01 -8.25 2.37
C LEU A 55 -14.97 -8.74 0.92
N LEU A 56 -14.00 -9.62 0.59
CA LEU A 56 -13.81 -10.13 -0.77
C LEU A 56 -14.59 -11.41 -1.06
N ALA A 57 -15.18 -12.06 -0.03
CA ALA A 57 -15.97 -13.28 -0.20
C ALA A 57 -17.08 -13.17 -1.27
N PRO A 58 -17.80 -12.05 -1.45
CA PRO A 58 -18.79 -11.94 -2.52
C PRO A 58 -18.18 -12.01 -3.93
N LEU A 59 -16.93 -11.58 -4.11
CA LEU A 59 -16.25 -11.53 -5.40
C LEU A 59 -15.84 -12.91 -5.90
N VAL A 60 -15.71 -13.91 -5.00
CA VAL A 60 -15.31 -15.27 -5.40
C VAL A 60 -16.43 -16.10 -6.03
N ASN A 61 -17.67 -15.64 -5.92
CA ASN A 61 -18.85 -16.31 -6.47
C ASN A 61 -19.00 -16.12 -7.99
N SER A 62 -18.24 -15.21 -8.59
CA SER A 62 -18.16 -15.08 -10.05
C SER A 62 -17.18 -16.10 -10.63
N GLU A 63 -17.48 -16.64 -11.80
CA GLU A 63 -16.55 -17.51 -12.55
C GLU A 63 -15.34 -16.73 -13.11
N SER A 64 -15.45 -15.41 -13.27
CA SER A 64 -14.38 -14.57 -13.81
C SER A 64 -13.20 -14.40 -12.85
N LEU A 65 -11.99 -14.33 -13.40
CA LEU A 65 -10.82 -13.84 -12.66
C LEU A 65 -10.96 -12.34 -12.37
N LEU A 66 -10.41 -11.92 -11.24
CA LEU A 66 -10.38 -10.56 -10.77
C LEU A 66 -9.17 -9.82 -11.33
N SER A 67 -9.43 -8.58 -11.70
CA SER A 67 -8.42 -7.57 -11.98
C SER A 67 -8.22 -6.66 -10.77
N VAL A 68 -6.97 -6.54 -10.32
CA VAL A 68 -6.61 -5.79 -9.12
C VAL A 68 -5.63 -4.67 -9.43
N LEU A 69 -5.87 -3.50 -8.85
CA LEU A 69 -4.91 -2.41 -8.75
C LEU A 69 -4.55 -2.22 -7.27
N GLU A 70 -3.27 -2.34 -6.93
CA GLU A 70 -2.79 -2.06 -5.56
C GLU A 70 -1.84 -0.86 -5.56
N ILE A 71 -2.05 0.07 -4.64
CA ILE A 71 -1.30 1.33 -4.55
C ILE A 71 -0.52 1.32 -3.24
N GLY A 72 0.80 1.31 -3.35
CA GLY A 72 1.76 1.24 -2.24
C GLY A 72 1.76 -0.07 -1.45
N PRO A 73 1.77 -1.26 -2.06
CA PRO A 73 1.83 -2.52 -1.32
C PRO A 73 3.10 -2.67 -0.48
N GLY A 74 4.17 -1.92 -0.79
CA GLY A 74 5.49 -2.15 -0.24
C GLY A 74 6.11 -3.44 -0.79
N PRO A 75 6.94 -4.17 -0.02
CA PRO A 75 7.67 -5.34 -0.53
C PRO A 75 6.80 -6.59 -0.74
N LYS A 76 5.58 -6.64 -0.18
CA LYS A 76 4.66 -7.78 -0.25
C LYS A 76 3.21 -7.31 -0.27
N SER A 77 2.45 -7.73 -1.28
CA SER A 77 1.00 -7.49 -1.34
C SER A 77 0.27 -8.25 -0.23
N VAL A 78 -0.74 -7.59 0.36
CA VAL A 78 -1.65 -8.20 1.34
C VAL A 78 -2.43 -9.38 0.75
N LEU A 79 -2.67 -9.39 -0.57
CA LEU A 79 -3.40 -10.46 -1.25
C LEU A 79 -2.67 -11.81 -1.15
N GLY A 80 -1.34 -11.79 -1.08
CA GLY A 80 -0.54 -13.01 -0.99
C GLY A 80 -0.77 -13.79 0.30
N TYR A 81 -1.33 -13.14 1.33
CA TYR A 81 -1.68 -13.74 2.62
C TYR A 81 -3.12 -14.26 2.70
N LEU A 82 -3.96 -13.98 1.69
CA LEU A 82 -5.34 -14.44 1.67
C LEU A 82 -5.43 -15.97 1.53
N PRO A 83 -6.57 -16.59 1.90
CA PRO A 83 -6.82 -17.99 1.61
C PRO A 83 -6.73 -18.35 0.12
N ASP A 84 -6.35 -19.58 -0.20
CA ASP A 84 -6.10 -20.07 -1.57
C ASP A 84 -7.23 -19.74 -2.55
N HIS A 85 -8.48 -19.92 -2.14
CA HIS A 85 -9.62 -19.70 -3.03
C HIS A 85 -9.74 -18.23 -3.49
N LEU A 86 -9.32 -17.27 -2.66
CA LEU A 86 -9.25 -15.85 -3.01
C LEU A 86 -8.01 -15.54 -3.87
N ARG A 87 -6.85 -16.09 -3.50
CA ARG A 87 -5.60 -15.91 -4.27
C ARG A 87 -5.73 -16.43 -5.69
N ASN A 88 -6.41 -17.57 -5.86
CA ASN A 88 -6.71 -18.18 -7.15
C ASN A 88 -7.67 -17.36 -8.02
N LYS A 89 -8.36 -16.36 -7.47
CA LYS A 89 -9.22 -15.49 -8.27
C LYS A 89 -8.47 -14.33 -8.89
N VAL A 90 -7.26 -14.01 -8.47
CA VAL A 90 -6.51 -12.88 -9.03
C VAL A 90 -5.88 -13.30 -10.38
N GLY A 91 -6.41 -12.76 -11.48
CA GLY A 91 -5.93 -13.04 -12.84
C GLY A 91 -5.08 -11.93 -13.44
N ARG A 92 -5.40 -10.67 -13.10
CA ARG A 92 -4.62 -9.50 -13.52
C ARG A 92 -4.27 -8.65 -12.31
N TYR A 93 -3.04 -8.19 -12.26
CA TYR A 93 -2.54 -7.40 -11.13
C TYR A 93 -1.65 -6.26 -11.64
N SER A 94 -1.98 -5.03 -11.24
CA SER A 94 -1.22 -3.82 -11.50
C SER A 94 -0.87 -3.14 -10.18
N VAL A 95 0.29 -2.49 -10.11
CA VAL A 95 0.76 -1.82 -8.90
C VAL A 95 1.44 -0.50 -9.17
N PHE A 96 1.19 0.47 -8.28
CA PHE A 96 2.02 1.67 -8.13
C PHE A 96 2.86 1.55 -6.87
N GLU A 97 4.18 1.47 -7.01
CA GLU A 97 5.13 1.38 -5.91
C GLU A 97 6.40 2.17 -6.27
N PRO A 98 6.62 3.37 -5.70
CA PRO A 98 7.75 4.22 -6.06
C PRO A 98 9.11 3.70 -5.59
N ASN A 99 9.16 2.81 -4.59
CA ASN A 99 10.43 2.33 -4.04
C ASN A 99 11.03 1.21 -4.92
N GLU A 100 12.18 1.50 -5.53
CA GLU A 100 12.80 0.59 -6.51
C GLU A 100 13.26 -0.74 -5.88
N LEU A 101 13.56 -0.76 -4.57
CA LEU A 101 13.96 -1.97 -3.86
C LEU A 101 12.80 -2.96 -3.67
N PHE A 102 11.55 -2.48 -3.74
CA PHE A 102 10.38 -3.33 -3.53
C PHE A 102 9.93 -4.06 -4.80
N ALA A 103 10.16 -3.53 -5.99
CA ALA A 103 9.75 -4.17 -7.25
C ALA A 103 10.21 -5.64 -7.40
N PRO A 104 11.52 -5.97 -7.26
CA PRO A 104 11.94 -7.37 -7.38
C PRO A 104 11.40 -8.26 -6.26
N LEU A 105 11.16 -7.71 -5.06
CA LEU A 105 10.57 -8.45 -3.94
C LEU A 105 9.10 -8.77 -4.20
N LEU A 106 8.38 -7.83 -4.81
CA LEU A 106 6.99 -8.02 -5.23
C LEU A 106 6.90 -9.07 -6.33
N GLU A 107 7.75 -9.04 -7.36
CA GLU A 107 7.76 -10.06 -8.42
C GLU A 107 7.94 -11.48 -7.87
N ASP A 108 8.93 -11.67 -6.99
CA ASP A 108 9.16 -12.95 -6.30
C ASP A 108 7.99 -13.34 -5.39
N TRP A 109 7.39 -12.37 -4.71
CA TRP A 109 6.20 -12.58 -3.89
C TRP A 109 5.02 -13.08 -4.73
N PHE A 110 4.74 -12.46 -5.87
CA PHE A 110 3.60 -12.81 -6.73
C PHE A 110 3.74 -14.19 -7.36
N THR A 111 4.94 -14.55 -7.79
CA THR A 111 5.24 -15.89 -8.35
C THR A 111 4.82 -17.01 -7.40
N ARG A 112 4.92 -16.77 -6.08
CA ARG A 112 4.61 -17.76 -5.04
C ARG A 112 3.19 -17.63 -4.48
N SER A 113 2.59 -16.45 -4.57
CA SER A 113 1.38 -16.13 -3.83
C SER A 113 0.13 -15.92 -4.69
N LEU A 114 0.27 -15.58 -5.97
CA LEU A 114 -0.85 -15.38 -6.91
C LEU A 114 -0.75 -16.36 -8.10
N PRO A 115 -1.17 -17.62 -7.93
CA PRO A 115 -0.86 -18.70 -8.86
C PRO A 115 -1.61 -18.64 -10.20
N ARG A 116 -2.62 -17.77 -10.33
CA ARG A 116 -3.47 -17.67 -11.53
C ARG A 116 -3.29 -16.37 -12.30
N LEU A 117 -2.21 -15.63 -12.05
CA LEU A 117 -1.88 -14.47 -12.87
C LEU A 117 -1.71 -14.88 -14.34
N GLU A 118 -2.49 -14.26 -15.22
CA GLU A 118 -2.47 -14.54 -16.66
C GLU A 118 -1.20 -14.01 -17.33
N LYS A 119 -0.61 -12.96 -16.73
CA LYS A 119 0.61 -12.27 -17.16
C LYS A 119 1.42 -11.85 -15.92
N PRO A 120 2.72 -11.58 -16.08
CA PRO A 120 3.48 -10.90 -15.03
C PRO A 120 2.76 -9.62 -14.56
N PRO A 121 2.87 -9.29 -13.27
CA PRO A 121 2.26 -8.09 -12.71
C PRO A 121 2.83 -6.84 -13.39
N ASP A 122 1.97 -5.85 -13.60
CA ASP A 122 2.36 -4.56 -14.19
C ASP A 122 2.81 -3.61 -13.08
N ILE A 123 4.12 -3.45 -12.92
CA ILE A 123 4.74 -2.68 -11.84
C ILE A 123 5.15 -1.29 -12.33
N SER A 124 4.47 -0.26 -11.81
CA SER A 124 4.78 1.15 -12.06
C SER A 124 5.62 1.72 -10.91
N LEU A 125 6.88 2.00 -11.19
CA LEU A 125 7.87 2.61 -10.27
C LEU A 125 7.68 4.13 -10.12
N ILE A 126 6.44 4.56 -9.90
CA ILE A 126 6.08 5.98 -9.73
C ILE A 126 5.05 6.12 -8.63
N ASP A 127 4.98 7.32 -8.06
CA ASP A 127 3.90 7.70 -7.17
C ASP A 127 2.55 7.64 -7.88
N PHE A 128 1.54 7.25 -7.11
CA PHE A 128 0.16 7.35 -7.55
C PHE A 128 -0.34 8.79 -7.40
N HIS A 129 -0.62 9.45 -8.52
CA HIS A 129 -1.13 10.81 -8.60
C HIS A 129 -2.46 10.87 -9.38
N LEU A 130 -3.25 11.93 -9.18
CA LEU A 130 -4.53 12.12 -9.89
C LEU A 130 -4.35 12.28 -11.41
N SER A 131 -3.16 12.67 -11.84
CA SER A 131 -2.79 12.76 -13.26
C SER A 131 -2.40 11.41 -13.85
N ASN A 132 -2.18 10.37 -13.04
CA ASN A 132 -1.95 9.03 -13.57
C ASN A 132 -3.23 8.62 -14.30
N GLU A 133 -3.08 8.27 -15.58
CA GLU A 133 -4.20 7.91 -16.45
C GLU A 133 -4.65 6.47 -16.16
N ILE A 134 -5.18 6.24 -14.95
CA ILE A 134 -5.79 4.95 -14.56
C ILE A 134 -6.88 4.55 -15.56
N ARG A 135 -7.54 5.54 -16.19
CA ARG A 135 -8.52 5.31 -17.24
C ARG A 135 -7.95 4.50 -18.41
N ASP A 136 -6.68 4.69 -18.72
CA ASP A 136 -5.98 4.00 -19.82
C ASP A 136 -5.51 2.60 -19.39
N MET A 137 -5.37 2.36 -18.08
CA MET A 137 -5.13 1.03 -17.50
C MET A 137 -6.37 0.14 -17.47
N GLY A 138 -7.53 0.69 -17.87
CA GLY A 138 -8.82 0.02 -17.89
C GLY A 138 -9.49 -0.07 -16.52
N LYS A 139 -10.59 -0.83 -16.46
CA LYS A 139 -11.36 -1.02 -15.22
C LYS A 139 -10.75 -2.11 -14.36
N PHE A 140 -10.78 -1.92 -13.05
CA PHE A 140 -10.39 -2.93 -12.05
C PHE A 140 -11.60 -3.38 -11.24
N ASP A 141 -11.62 -4.65 -10.84
CA ASP A 141 -12.64 -5.22 -9.95
C ASP A 141 -12.36 -4.89 -8.48
N LEU A 142 -11.07 -4.74 -8.14
CA LEU A 142 -10.60 -4.39 -6.81
C LEU A 142 -9.49 -3.33 -6.90
N ILE A 143 -9.61 -2.27 -6.10
CA ILE A 143 -8.57 -1.25 -5.93
C ILE A 143 -8.21 -1.17 -4.45
N LEU A 144 -6.94 -1.39 -4.12
CA LEU A 144 -6.43 -1.38 -2.76
C LEU A 144 -5.47 -0.20 -2.54
N PHE A 145 -5.72 0.57 -1.48
CA PHE A 145 -4.78 1.58 -0.98
C PHE A 145 -4.11 1.05 0.29
N CYS A 146 -2.93 0.47 0.15
CA CYS A 146 -2.15 -0.07 1.26
C CYS A 146 -1.13 0.98 1.68
N HIS A 147 -1.22 1.50 2.91
CA HIS A 147 -0.26 2.46 3.48
C HIS A 147 0.13 3.69 2.62
N SER A 148 -0.63 3.97 1.56
CA SER A 148 -0.26 4.94 0.51
C SER A 148 -1.05 6.24 0.60
N MET A 149 -2.13 6.26 1.39
CA MET A 149 -2.96 7.46 1.57
C MET A 149 -2.43 8.44 2.63
N TYR A 150 -1.29 8.16 3.29
CA TYR A 150 -0.78 9.06 4.33
C TYR A 150 -0.27 10.39 3.76
N GLY A 151 0.28 10.38 2.55
CA GLY A 151 0.78 11.58 1.86
C GLY A 151 -0.19 12.23 0.88
N THR A 152 -1.35 11.62 0.59
CA THR A 152 -2.26 12.11 -0.45
C THR A 152 -3.21 13.20 0.05
N THR A 153 -3.24 14.33 -0.65
CA THR A 153 -4.12 15.47 -0.30
C THR A 153 -4.73 16.09 -1.56
N PRO A 154 -6.06 16.25 -1.64
CA PRO A 154 -7.09 15.75 -0.73
C PRO A 154 -7.44 14.27 -1.00
N LYS A 155 -7.46 13.44 0.06
CA LYS A 155 -7.77 11.99 -0.01
C LYS A 155 -9.04 11.64 -0.80
N ARG A 156 -10.07 12.48 -0.71
CA ARG A 156 -11.36 12.28 -1.38
C ARG A 156 -11.22 12.23 -2.91
N ASP A 157 -10.33 13.02 -3.47
CA ASP A 157 -10.21 13.14 -4.92
C ASP A 157 -9.55 11.89 -5.50
N TYR A 158 -8.60 11.31 -4.78
CA TYR A 158 -7.97 10.02 -5.13
C TYR A 158 -8.99 8.87 -5.10
N ILE A 159 -9.84 8.83 -4.07
CA ILE A 159 -10.90 7.82 -3.99
C ILE A 159 -11.89 7.98 -5.15
N LYS A 160 -12.30 9.21 -5.46
CA LYS A 160 -13.22 9.49 -6.57
C LYS A 160 -12.63 9.13 -7.93
N HIS A 161 -11.34 9.38 -8.14
CA HIS A 161 -10.64 9.04 -9.38
C HIS A 161 -10.63 7.53 -9.64
N CYS A 162 -10.62 6.72 -8.57
CA CYS A 162 -10.70 5.26 -8.63
C CYS A 162 -12.14 4.72 -8.61
N ALA A 163 -13.13 5.52 -8.21
CA ALA A 163 -14.51 5.09 -8.10
C ALA A 163 -15.15 5.00 -9.51
N PRO A 164 -16.05 4.03 -9.75
CA PRO A 164 -16.82 4.00 -10.98
C PRO A 164 -17.62 5.30 -11.10
N THR A 165 -17.51 5.97 -12.25
CA THR A 165 -18.31 7.15 -12.58
C THR A 165 -19.78 6.74 -12.54
N THR A 166 -20.48 7.08 -11.47
CA THR A 166 -21.93 6.92 -11.40
C THR A 166 -22.52 8.04 -12.24
N LEU A 167 -23.12 7.68 -13.38
CA LEU A 167 -24.01 8.56 -14.14
C LEU A 167 -25.39 8.59 -13.46
#